data_AF-A0A940NNJ0-F1
#
_entry.id   AF-A0A940NNJ0-F1
#
_cell.length_a   1.000
_cell.length_b   1.000
_cell.length_c   1.000
_cell.angle_alpha   90.00
_cell.angle_beta   90.00
_cell.angle_gamma   90.00
#
_symmetry.space_group_name_H-M   'P 1'
#
loop_
_entity.id
_entity.type
_entity.pdbx_description
1 polymer ?
#
loop_
_entity_poly.entity_id
_entity_poly.type
_entity_poly.pdbx_seq_one_letter_code
_entity_poly.pdbx_strand_id
1 'polypeptide(L)'
;GYDSSYVWFFVQEQFPATDTDGRLLLAGPGKIATAPNGNGGWYASMEKNGMLDVIRERGIEWLNVFAMDNVLQRIADPCFVGAVIASGMASGAKVVAKTAPDEKVGVICLEDGRPSIVEYYEMTDEMRSRREPDGTLSYNYGVILNYLFRVDKLDETLHVRLPLHKALKKLRYMTEDGRMIVPEEPNAFKFETLALDMVKLQENCLAYEVDRSREFAPIKNKTGVDSVDTARALLRSNGVIL
;
A
#
# COMPACT_ATOMS: atom_id res chain seq x y z
N GLY A 1 -4.76 19.39 -20.15
CA GLY A 1 -4.26 18.50 -19.07
C GLY A 1 -4.58 19.14 -17.73
N TYR A 2 -4.01 18.62 -16.65
CA TYR A 2 -4.11 19.27 -15.33
C TYR A 2 -3.21 20.51 -15.24
N ASP A 3 -3.62 21.48 -14.43
CA ASP A 3 -2.83 22.67 -14.11
C ASP A 3 -1.60 22.25 -13.28
N SER A 4 -0.40 22.65 -13.72
CA SER A 4 0.85 22.26 -13.06
C SER A 4 0.99 22.85 -11.65
N SER A 5 0.26 23.91 -11.31
CA SER A 5 0.20 24.46 -9.95
C SER A 5 -0.59 23.59 -8.96
N TYR A 6 -1.23 22.52 -9.45
CA TYR A 6 -1.95 21.51 -8.67
C TYR A 6 -1.30 20.12 -8.72
N VAL A 7 -0.06 20.03 -9.22
CA VAL A 7 0.69 18.77 -9.33
C VAL A 7 2.02 18.93 -8.62
N TRP A 8 2.22 18.16 -7.55
CA TRP A 8 3.46 18.16 -6.77
C TRP A 8 4.14 16.80 -6.84
N PHE A 9 5.46 16.84 -6.79
CA PHE A 9 6.30 15.66 -6.69
C PHE A 9 7.14 15.78 -5.43
N PHE A 10 7.25 14.68 -4.68
CA PHE A 10 8.14 14.56 -3.54
C PHE A 10 8.80 13.19 -3.57
N VAL A 11 9.96 13.06 -2.92
CA VAL A 11 10.72 11.81 -2.90
C VAL A 11 10.51 11.12 -1.56
N GLN A 12 10.10 9.86 -1.62
CA GLN A 12 10.01 9.00 -0.44
C GLN A 12 11.39 8.74 0.16
N GLU A 13 11.42 8.57 1.48
CA GLU A 13 12.65 8.20 2.16
C GLU A 13 13.14 6.78 1.81
N GLN A 14 14.39 6.50 2.19
CA GLN A 14 15.02 5.22 1.95
C GLN A 14 15.63 4.70 3.23
N PHE A 15 15.58 3.38 3.42
CA PHE A 15 16.28 2.71 4.49
C PHE A 15 17.54 2.01 3.99
N PRO A 16 18.59 1.92 4.82
CA PRO A 16 19.74 1.07 4.54
C PRO A 16 19.33 -0.40 4.40
N ALA A 17 19.96 -1.09 3.46
CA ALA A 17 19.86 -2.54 3.35
C ALA A 17 20.98 -3.21 4.15
N THR A 18 20.68 -4.40 4.67
CA THR A 18 21.66 -5.22 5.39
C THR A 18 21.86 -6.56 4.72
N ASP A 19 23.01 -7.20 4.96
CA ASP A 19 23.16 -8.64 4.71
C ASP A 19 22.31 -9.45 5.71
N THR A 20 22.41 -10.78 5.63
CA THR A 20 21.70 -11.71 6.51
C THR A 20 22.19 -11.70 7.96
N ASP A 21 23.38 -11.16 8.21
CA ASP A 21 23.98 -11.01 9.54
C ASP A 21 23.65 -9.63 10.15
N GLY A 22 22.93 -8.77 9.44
CA GLY A 22 22.56 -7.42 9.88
C GLY A 22 23.61 -6.35 9.61
N ARG A 23 24.67 -6.64 8.84
CA ARG A 23 25.68 -5.64 8.47
C ARG A 23 25.19 -4.79 7.30
N LEU A 24 25.49 -3.49 7.34
CA LEU A 24 25.15 -2.57 6.26
C LEU A 24 25.86 -2.98 4.96
N LEU A 25 25.10 -3.02 3.86
CA LEU A 25 25.67 -3.22 2.54
C LEU A 25 26.18 -1.91 1.95
N LEU A 26 27.24 -2.00 1.14
CA LEU A 26 27.74 -0.89 0.34
C LEU A 26 27.25 -1.02 -1.11
N ALA A 27 26.75 0.06 -1.69
CA ALA A 27 26.46 0.17 -3.11
C ALA A 27 27.68 0.62 -3.94
N GLY A 28 28.75 1.08 -3.26
CA GLY A 28 30.01 1.53 -3.84
C GLY A 28 30.91 2.17 -2.76
N PRO A 29 32.09 2.68 -3.14
CA PRO A 29 33.02 3.30 -2.19
C PRO A 29 32.36 4.45 -1.41
N GLY A 30 32.33 4.33 -0.07
CA GLY A 30 31.72 5.31 0.82
C GLY A 30 30.19 5.46 0.69
N LYS A 31 29.50 4.56 -0.03
CA LYS A 31 28.06 4.66 -0.29
C LYS A 31 27.33 3.45 0.25
N ILE A 32 26.47 3.66 1.23
CA ILE A 32 25.57 2.63 1.76
C ILE A 32 24.52 2.27 0.69
N ALA A 33 24.23 0.98 0.56
CA ALA A 33 23.13 0.49 -0.26
C ALA A 33 21.81 0.77 0.46
N THR A 34 20.92 1.50 -0.22
CA THR A 34 19.61 1.87 0.29
C THR A 34 18.50 1.35 -0.62
N ALA A 35 17.30 1.23 -0.07
CA ALA A 35 16.09 0.94 -0.80
C ALA A 35 14.94 1.83 -0.32
N PRO A 36 13.91 2.09 -1.15
CA PRO A 36 12.68 2.75 -0.68
C PRO A 36 12.18 2.14 0.62
N ASN A 37 11.72 2.98 1.56
CA ASN A 37 11.32 2.56 2.90
C ASN A 37 9.91 1.96 2.97
N GLY A 38 9.36 1.47 1.87
CA GLY A 38 7.99 0.94 1.78
C GLY A 38 6.92 2.02 1.57
N ASN A 39 5.70 1.59 1.27
CA ASN A 39 4.60 2.49 0.95
C ASN A 39 3.95 3.14 2.19
N GLY A 40 4.30 2.74 3.42
CA GLY A 40 3.82 3.37 4.66
C GLY A 40 4.56 4.67 5.01
N GLY A 41 5.71 4.93 4.39
CA GLY A 41 6.53 6.13 4.67
C GLY A 41 6.06 7.41 3.99
N TRP A 42 4.94 7.38 3.25
CA TRP A 42 4.54 8.47 2.36
C TRP A 42 4.20 9.77 3.11
N TYR A 43 3.51 9.70 4.25
CA TYR A 43 3.07 10.89 4.98
C TYR A 43 4.24 11.61 5.68
N ALA A 44 5.13 10.84 6.34
CA ALA A 44 6.37 11.38 6.89
C ALA A 44 7.28 11.96 5.78
N SER A 45 7.31 11.31 4.61
CA SER A 45 8.02 11.86 3.44
C SER A 45 7.40 13.17 2.96
N MET A 46 6.06 13.30 2.97
CA MET A 46 5.40 14.57 2.67
C MET A 46 5.79 15.67 3.64
N GLU A 47 5.79 15.40 4.94
CA GLU A 47 6.25 16.34 5.98
C GLU A 47 7.68 16.82 5.71
N LYS A 48 8.61 15.89 5.53
CA LYS A 48 10.03 16.20 5.30
C LYS A 48 10.27 17.03 4.04
N ASN A 49 9.40 16.89 3.04
CA ASN A 49 9.49 17.63 1.78
C ASN A 49 8.62 18.92 1.78
N GLY A 50 8.06 19.34 2.93
CA GLY A 50 7.25 20.56 3.04
C GLY A 50 5.86 20.47 2.40
N MET A 51 5.38 19.27 2.07
CA MET A 51 4.08 19.08 1.42
C MET A 51 2.90 19.26 2.37
N LEU A 52 3.12 19.17 3.69
CA LEU A 52 2.06 19.46 4.66
C LEU A 52 1.70 20.95 4.70
N ASP A 53 2.62 21.84 4.33
CA ASP A 53 2.32 23.27 4.23
C ASP A 53 1.34 23.53 3.09
N VAL A 54 1.53 22.86 1.95
CA VAL A 54 0.58 22.90 0.83
C VAL A 54 -0.81 22.41 1.24
N ILE A 55 -0.88 21.32 2.02
CA ILE A 55 -2.14 20.78 2.55
C ILE A 55 -2.85 21.81 3.43
N ARG A 56 -2.11 22.42 4.37
CA ARG A 56 -2.65 23.41 5.32
C ARG A 56 -3.09 24.69 4.63
N GLU A 57 -2.25 25.26 3.76
CA GLU A 57 -2.53 26.50 3.02
C GLU A 57 -3.78 26.37 2.14
N ARG A 58 -4.03 25.16 1.61
CA ARG A 58 -5.18 24.87 0.74
C ARG A 58 -6.41 24.36 1.48
N GLY A 59 -6.34 24.19 2.81
CA GLY A 59 -7.44 23.67 3.62
C GLY A 59 -7.85 22.25 3.22
N ILE A 60 -6.90 21.39 2.84
CA ILE A 60 -7.18 19.99 2.49
C ILE A 60 -7.41 19.20 3.79
N GLU A 61 -8.60 18.61 3.92
CA GLU A 61 -8.98 17.83 5.12
C GLU A 61 -8.82 16.32 4.95
N TRP A 62 -8.83 15.84 3.70
CA TRP A 62 -8.83 14.42 3.37
C TRP A 62 -7.84 14.11 2.26
N LEU A 63 -7.11 13.00 2.39
CA LEU A 63 -6.16 12.51 1.40
C LEU A 63 -6.59 11.13 0.90
N ASN A 64 -6.83 11.02 -0.41
CA ASN A 64 -7.03 9.74 -1.07
C ASN A 64 -5.68 9.19 -1.56
N VAL A 65 -5.27 8.05 -1.00
CA VAL A 65 -4.01 7.38 -1.32
C VAL A 65 -4.34 6.11 -2.09
N PHE A 66 -3.65 5.87 -3.20
CA PHE A 66 -3.93 4.72 -4.06
C PHE A 66 -2.67 4.12 -4.69
N ALA A 67 -2.71 2.84 -5.05
CA ALA A 67 -1.64 2.16 -5.77
C ALA A 67 -1.70 2.42 -7.29
N MET A 68 -0.59 2.83 -7.89
CA MET A 68 -0.55 3.18 -9.32
C MET A 68 -0.91 2.02 -10.26
N ASP A 69 -0.71 0.77 -9.83
CA ASP A 69 -0.84 -0.42 -10.68
C ASP A 69 -2.27 -0.85 -11.00
N ASN A 70 -3.29 -0.26 -10.37
CA ASN A 70 -4.69 -0.54 -10.67
C ASN A 70 -5.23 0.43 -11.73
N VAL A 71 -5.50 -0.05 -12.94
CA VAL A 71 -5.96 0.82 -14.04
C VAL A 71 -7.44 1.22 -13.95
N LEU A 72 -8.24 0.55 -13.12
CA LEU A 72 -9.66 0.84 -12.93
C LEU A 72 -9.94 1.66 -11.67
N GLN A 73 -8.91 2.03 -10.91
CA GLN A 73 -9.11 2.78 -9.67
C GLN A 73 -9.80 4.12 -9.91
N ARG A 74 -10.79 4.42 -9.06
CA ARG A 74 -11.46 5.72 -9.06
C ARG A 74 -10.80 6.65 -8.05
N ILE A 75 -9.91 7.50 -8.56
CA ILE A 75 -9.19 8.51 -7.78
C ILE A 75 -10.18 9.59 -7.33
N ALA A 76 -10.14 9.93 -6.04
CA ALA A 76 -11.03 10.91 -5.41
C ALA A 76 -12.52 10.66 -5.71
N ASP A 77 -12.94 9.39 -5.68
CA ASP A 77 -14.33 8.99 -5.92
C ASP A 77 -15.29 9.64 -4.90
N PRO A 78 -16.22 10.50 -5.34
CA PRO A 78 -17.10 11.24 -4.43
C PRO A 78 -18.03 10.32 -3.64
N CYS A 79 -18.40 9.15 -4.17
CA CYS A 79 -19.22 8.18 -3.44
C CYS A 79 -18.46 7.59 -2.25
N PHE A 80 -17.20 7.21 -2.46
CA PHE A 80 -16.32 6.72 -1.40
C PHE A 80 -16.02 7.80 -0.37
N VAL A 81 -15.61 8.99 -0.81
CA VAL A 81 -15.33 10.13 0.08
C VAL A 81 -16.57 10.50 0.90
N GLY A 82 -17.71 10.63 0.25
CA GLY A 82 -18.98 10.95 0.91
C GLY A 82 -19.41 9.86 1.90
N ALA A 83 -19.22 8.58 1.58
CA ALA A 83 -19.55 7.48 2.47
C ALA A 83 -18.69 7.49 3.75
N VAL A 84 -17.38 7.73 3.62
CA VAL A 84 -16.48 7.82 4.79
C VAL A 84 -16.89 9.00 5.67
N ILE A 85 -17.10 10.18 5.09
CA ILE A 85 -17.54 11.37 5.84
C ILE A 85 -18.88 11.13 6.53
N ALA A 86 -19.88 10.60 5.81
CA ALA A 86 -21.22 10.35 6.35
C ALA A 86 -21.22 9.27 7.45
N SER A 87 -20.28 8.32 7.39
CA SER A 87 -20.13 7.28 8.42
C SER A 87 -19.51 7.80 9.74
N GLY A 88 -18.93 9.00 9.73
CA GLY A 88 -18.20 9.56 10.88
C GLY A 88 -16.87 8.86 11.17
N MET A 89 -16.38 8.01 10.27
CA MET A 89 -15.13 7.27 10.43
C MET A 89 -13.90 8.16 10.14
N ALA A 90 -12.81 7.93 10.85
CA ALA A 90 -11.52 8.62 10.70
C ALA A 90 -10.78 8.26 9.41
N SER A 91 -11.10 7.09 8.83
CA SER A 91 -10.51 6.62 7.59
C SER A 91 -11.46 5.71 6.81
N GLY A 92 -11.09 5.42 5.56
CA GLY A 92 -11.76 4.42 4.75
C GLY A 92 -10.77 3.61 3.92
N ALA A 93 -11.15 2.39 3.58
CA ALA A 93 -10.43 1.52 2.67
C ALA A 93 -11.42 0.97 1.64
N LYS A 94 -11.12 1.13 0.35
CA LYS A 94 -11.85 0.38 -0.68
C LYS A 94 -11.43 -1.08 -0.61
N VAL A 95 -12.43 -1.95 -0.69
CA VAL A 95 -12.26 -3.40 -0.65
C VAL A 95 -13.05 -4.07 -1.76
N VAL A 96 -12.63 -5.26 -2.13
CA VAL A 96 -13.39 -6.17 -3.01
C VAL A 96 -13.64 -7.47 -2.26
N ALA A 97 -14.76 -8.11 -2.54
CA ALA A 97 -14.97 -9.49 -2.10
C ALA A 97 -13.85 -10.39 -2.63
N LYS A 98 -13.29 -11.22 -1.75
CA LYS A 98 -12.34 -12.26 -2.14
C LYS A 98 -13.04 -13.30 -3.01
N THR A 99 -12.40 -13.69 -4.10
CA THR A 99 -12.95 -14.70 -5.01
C THR A 99 -12.69 -16.12 -4.53
N ALA A 100 -11.64 -16.32 -3.74
CA ALA A 100 -11.23 -17.62 -3.23
C ALA A 100 -10.41 -17.50 -1.92
N PRO A 101 -10.38 -18.55 -1.08
CA PRO A 101 -9.54 -18.60 0.11
C PRO A 101 -8.07 -18.23 -0.12
N ASP A 102 -7.51 -18.68 -1.24
CA ASP A 102 -6.11 -18.60 -1.64
C ASP A 102 -5.76 -17.35 -2.46
N GLU A 103 -6.71 -16.44 -2.68
CA GLU A 103 -6.44 -15.16 -3.33
C GLU A 103 -5.40 -14.36 -2.51
N LYS A 104 -4.35 -13.91 -3.20
CA LYS A 104 -3.20 -13.18 -2.62
C LYS A 104 -3.52 -11.70 -2.40
N VAL A 105 -4.48 -11.44 -1.54
CA VAL A 105 -4.90 -10.10 -1.15
C VAL A 105 -4.99 -10.02 0.37
N GLY A 106 -4.45 -8.95 0.96
CA GLY A 106 -4.64 -8.65 2.37
C GLY A 106 -6.10 -8.36 2.67
N VAL A 107 -6.56 -8.68 3.88
CA VAL A 107 -7.97 -8.53 4.28
C VAL A 107 -8.10 -7.53 5.41
N ILE A 108 -9.02 -6.58 5.29
CA ILE A 108 -9.35 -5.70 6.42
C ILE A 108 -10.23 -6.46 7.41
N CYS A 109 -9.91 -6.33 8.69
CA CYS A 109 -10.63 -6.93 9.80
C CYS A 109 -10.52 -6.05 11.05
N LEU A 110 -10.99 -6.57 12.18
CA LEU A 110 -10.78 -5.95 13.48
C LEU A 110 -9.81 -6.79 14.31
N GLU A 111 -8.87 -6.12 14.95
CA GLU A 111 -7.96 -6.68 15.95
C GLU A 111 -8.14 -5.85 17.23
N ASP A 112 -8.58 -6.48 18.31
CA ASP A 112 -8.93 -5.81 19.58
C ASP A 112 -9.89 -4.61 19.41
N GLY A 113 -10.84 -4.76 18.48
CA GLY A 113 -11.85 -3.74 18.18
C GLY A 113 -11.34 -2.57 17.33
N ARG A 114 -10.07 -2.57 16.92
CA ARG A 114 -9.47 -1.57 16.03
C ARG A 114 -9.30 -2.09 14.61
N PRO A 115 -9.37 -1.24 13.58
CA PRO A 115 -9.13 -1.67 12.22
C PRO A 115 -7.73 -2.27 12.10
N SER A 116 -7.61 -3.38 11.38
CA SER A 116 -6.34 -4.04 11.09
C SER A 116 -6.42 -4.66 9.70
N ILE A 117 -5.27 -4.92 9.08
CA ILE A 117 -5.19 -5.61 7.80
C ILE A 117 -4.24 -6.78 8.00
N VAL A 118 -4.74 -7.99 7.73
CA VAL A 118 -3.91 -9.19 7.76
C VAL A 118 -3.48 -9.50 6.35
N GLU A 119 -2.17 -9.51 6.10
CA GLU A 119 -1.64 -9.84 4.79
C GLU A 119 -1.83 -11.32 4.45
N TYR A 120 -1.96 -11.64 3.17
CA TYR A 120 -2.30 -13.00 2.73
C TYR A 120 -1.29 -14.07 3.20
N TYR A 121 -0.02 -13.67 3.37
CA TYR A 121 1.06 -14.54 3.85
C TYR A 121 1.10 -14.68 5.39
N GLU A 122 0.34 -13.86 6.11
CA GLU A 122 0.19 -13.91 7.58
C GLU A 122 -1.10 -14.65 7.99
N MET A 123 -2.04 -14.81 7.07
CA MET A 123 -3.28 -15.55 7.34
C MET A 123 -3.00 -17.04 7.65
N THR A 124 -3.68 -17.57 8.67
CA THR A 124 -3.72 -19.02 8.93
C THR A 124 -4.65 -19.75 7.96
N ASP A 125 -4.54 -21.07 7.86
CA ASP A 125 -5.49 -21.88 7.06
C ASP A 125 -6.93 -21.73 7.54
N GLU A 126 -7.12 -21.60 8.86
CA GLU A 126 -8.42 -21.32 9.46
C GLU A 126 -8.96 -19.98 8.94
N MET A 127 -8.18 -18.89 9.05
CA MET A 127 -8.62 -17.57 8.59
C MET A 127 -8.94 -17.56 7.09
N ARG A 128 -8.11 -18.23 6.27
CA ARG A 128 -8.31 -18.32 4.82
C ARG A 128 -9.62 -19.01 4.43
N SER A 129 -10.00 -20.05 5.16
CA SER A 129 -11.09 -20.96 4.79
C SER A 129 -12.36 -20.80 5.61
N ARG A 130 -12.33 -20.04 6.71
CA ARG A 130 -13.48 -19.78 7.58
C ARG A 130 -14.60 -19.11 6.80
N ARG A 131 -15.82 -19.60 7.01
CA ARG A 131 -17.03 -19.13 6.34
C ARG A 131 -18.10 -18.75 7.35
N GLU A 132 -18.91 -17.78 6.97
CA GLU A 132 -20.18 -17.44 7.61
C GLU A 132 -21.26 -18.49 7.26
N PRO A 133 -22.41 -18.50 7.98
CA PRO A 133 -23.49 -19.46 7.73
C PRO A 133 -24.05 -19.46 6.30
N ASP A 134 -23.93 -18.35 5.57
CA ASP A 134 -24.34 -18.21 4.17
C ASP A 134 -23.29 -18.71 3.16
N GLY A 135 -22.13 -19.18 3.64
CA GLY A 135 -21.03 -19.69 2.84
C GLY A 135 -20.04 -18.61 2.37
N THR A 136 -20.27 -17.33 2.64
CA THR A 136 -19.30 -16.26 2.37
C THR A 136 -18.07 -16.43 3.26
N LEU A 137 -16.91 -15.94 2.84
CA LEU A 137 -15.70 -15.99 3.67
C LEU A 137 -15.85 -15.02 4.84
N SER A 138 -15.48 -15.43 6.06
CA SER A 138 -15.47 -14.49 7.20
C SER A 138 -14.46 -13.36 6.99
N TYR A 139 -13.36 -13.65 6.29
CA TYR A 139 -12.35 -12.69 5.85
C TYR A 139 -12.52 -12.39 4.36
N ASN A 140 -13.62 -11.72 3.99
CA ASN A 140 -13.99 -11.46 2.59
C ASN A 140 -13.43 -10.15 2.03
N TYR A 141 -13.12 -9.17 2.87
CA TYR A 141 -12.85 -7.81 2.43
C TYR A 141 -11.39 -7.60 2.04
N GLY A 142 -11.05 -7.98 0.81
CA GLY A 142 -9.71 -7.81 0.23
C GLY A 142 -9.42 -6.35 -0.07
N VAL A 143 -8.38 -5.77 0.55
CA VAL A 143 -8.00 -4.37 0.33
C VAL A 143 -7.37 -4.18 -1.05
N ILE A 144 -7.77 -3.11 -1.75
CA ILE A 144 -7.24 -2.80 -3.09
C ILE A 144 -6.22 -1.66 -3.08
N LEU A 145 -5.60 -1.41 -1.92
CA LEU A 145 -4.63 -0.32 -1.68
C LEU A 145 -5.17 1.05 -2.11
N ASN A 146 -6.45 1.32 -1.82
CA ASN A 146 -7.06 2.63 -2.01
C ASN A 146 -7.70 3.06 -0.69
N TYR A 147 -7.12 4.08 -0.08
CA TYR A 147 -7.42 4.53 1.27
C TYR A 147 -7.82 5.99 1.27
N LEU A 148 -8.63 6.37 2.26
CA LEU A 148 -8.95 7.75 2.58
C LEU A 148 -8.56 8.01 4.03
N PHE A 149 -7.76 9.04 4.25
CA PHE A 149 -7.31 9.43 5.59
C PHE A 149 -7.64 10.87 5.87
N ARG A 150 -8.08 11.15 7.09
CA ARG A 150 -8.26 12.52 7.59
C ARG A 150 -6.90 13.11 7.98
N VAL A 151 -6.62 14.34 7.57
CA VAL A 151 -5.30 14.97 7.73
C VAL A 151 -4.92 15.15 9.19
N ASP A 152 -5.85 15.62 10.04
CA ASP A 152 -5.62 15.79 11.47
C ASP A 152 -5.25 14.46 12.17
N LYS A 153 -5.85 13.35 11.75
CA LYS A 153 -5.53 12.00 12.26
C LYS A 153 -4.19 11.48 11.77
N LEU A 154 -3.79 11.84 10.56
CA LEU A 154 -2.44 11.54 10.09
C LEU A 154 -1.39 12.35 10.85
N ASP A 155 -1.65 13.63 11.15
CA ASP A 155 -0.75 14.49 11.93
C ASP A 155 -0.49 13.91 13.33
N GLU A 156 -1.53 13.36 13.98
CA GLU A 156 -1.40 12.64 15.25
C GLU A 156 -0.46 11.42 15.17
N THR A 157 -0.20 10.87 13.98
CA THR A 157 0.61 9.65 13.81
C THR A 157 2.05 9.89 13.35
N LEU A 158 2.45 11.12 13.01
CA LEU A 158 3.78 11.43 12.47
C LEU A 158 4.94 11.00 13.38
N HIS A 159 4.73 11.05 14.69
CA HIS A 159 5.73 10.68 15.69
C HIS A 159 5.74 9.17 16.00
N VAL A 160 4.78 8.41 15.48
CA VAL A 160 4.64 6.98 15.71
C VAL A 160 5.57 6.22 14.77
N ARG A 161 6.34 5.29 15.34
CA ARG A 161 7.19 4.39 14.54
C ARG A 161 6.34 3.24 14.02
N LEU A 162 6.13 3.19 12.70
CA LEU A 162 5.49 2.05 12.05
C LEU A 162 6.36 0.79 12.18
N PRO A 163 5.75 -0.41 12.23
CA PRO A 163 6.47 -1.67 12.16
C PRO A 163 7.37 -1.73 10.92
N LEU A 164 8.56 -2.33 11.08
CA LEU A 164 9.44 -2.61 9.97
C LEU A 164 9.24 -4.05 9.49
N HIS A 165 8.79 -4.18 8.25
CA HIS A 165 8.64 -5.45 7.56
C HIS A 165 9.93 -5.78 6.82
N LYS A 166 10.38 -7.02 6.96
CA LYS A 166 11.66 -7.47 6.43
C LYS A 166 11.45 -8.30 5.17
N ALA A 167 12.00 -7.85 4.05
CA ALA A 167 11.94 -8.56 2.77
C ALA A 167 13.33 -9.04 2.34
N LEU A 168 13.51 -10.37 2.22
CA LEU A 168 14.73 -10.95 1.67
C LEU A 168 14.75 -10.75 0.15
N LYS A 169 15.79 -10.08 -0.36
CA LYS A 169 15.92 -9.70 -1.76
C LYS A 169 17.36 -9.90 -2.23
N LYS A 170 17.51 -9.94 -3.55
CA LYS A 170 18.79 -9.95 -4.25
C LYS A 170 19.25 -8.51 -4.48
N LEU A 171 20.32 -8.09 -3.79
CA LEU A 171 20.90 -6.75 -3.91
C LEU A 171 22.36 -6.85 -4.33
N ARG A 172 22.69 -6.13 -5.40
CA ARG A 172 24.08 -5.87 -5.79
C ARG A 172 24.78 -5.08 -4.66
N TYR A 173 25.98 -5.50 -4.29
CA TYR A 173 26.76 -4.86 -3.23
C TYR A 173 28.27 -4.84 -3.54
N MET A 174 29.01 -4.05 -2.79
CA MET A 174 30.47 -3.97 -2.83
C MET A 174 31.06 -4.70 -1.63
N THR A 175 32.07 -5.53 -1.86
CA THR A 175 32.86 -6.19 -0.81
C THR A 175 33.92 -5.25 -0.23
N GLU A 176 34.52 -5.63 0.90
CA GLU A 176 35.55 -4.83 1.59
C GLU A 176 36.78 -4.54 0.71
N ASP A 177 37.12 -5.42 -0.23
CA ASP A 177 38.20 -5.25 -1.20
C ASP A 177 37.80 -4.45 -2.45
N GLY A 178 36.60 -3.86 -2.46
CA GLY A 178 36.13 -2.95 -3.51
C GLY A 178 35.53 -3.63 -4.74
N ARG A 179 35.32 -4.95 -4.73
CA ARG A 179 34.68 -5.67 -5.85
C ARG A 179 33.15 -5.56 -5.79
N MET A 180 32.52 -5.34 -6.94
CA MET A 180 31.05 -5.34 -7.06
C MET A 180 30.55 -6.75 -7.33
N ILE A 181 29.64 -7.25 -6.48
CA ILE A 181 29.00 -8.55 -6.61
C ILE A 181 27.54 -8.37 -7.02
N VAL A 182 27.13 -9.09 -8.07
CA VAL A 182 25.72 -9.29 -8.44
C VAL A 182 25.35 -10.70 -7.98
N PRO A 183 24.59 -10.86 -6.88
CA PRO A 183 24.32 -12.17 -6.33
C PRO A 183 23.37 -12.98 -7.24
N GLU A 184 23.48 -14.30 -7.20
CA GLU A 184 22.58 -15.21 -7.92
C GLU A 184 21.30 -15.46 -7.12
N GLU A 185 21.43 -15.61 -5.80
CA GLU A 185 20.35 -15.81 -4.84
C GLU A 185 20.08 -14.56 -3.95
N PRO A 186 18.92 -14.46 -3.28
CA PRO A 186 18.67 -13.40 -2.31
C PRO A 186 19.73 -13.38 -1.19
N ASN A 187 20.32 -12.21 -0.94
CA ASN A 187 21.48 -12.05 -0.05
C ASN A 187 21.31 -10.95 1.00
N ALA A 188 20.19 -10.21 0.97
CA ALA A 188 20.06 -9.00 1.76
C ALA A 188 18.62 -8.75 2.18
N PHE A 189 18.47 -8.13 3.35
CA PHE A 189 17.21 -7.67 3.86
C PHE A 189 16.98 -6.20 3.47
N LYS A 190 15.80 -5.94 2.91
CA LYS A 190 15.19 -4.61 2.83
C LYS A 190 14.18 -4.46 3.96
N PHE A 191 14.02 -3.24 4.43
CA PHE A 191 13.06 -2.88 5.46
C PHE A 191 12.02 -1.93 4.87
N GLU A 192 10.76 -2.21 5.12
CA GLU A 192 9.63 -1.47 4.56
C GLU A 192 8.61 -1.20 5.66
N THR A 193 8.06 0.01 5.70
CA THR A 193 6.80 0.30 6.41
C THR A 193 5.66 0.15 5.42
N LEU A 194 4.49 -0.28 5.89
CA LEU A 194 3.36 -0.55 5.02
C LEU A 194 2.22 0.45 5.26
N ALA A 195 1.56 0.90 4.19
CA ALA A 195 0.40 1.80 4.27
C ALA A 195 -0.77 1.16 5.04
N LEU A 196 -0.84 -0.18 5.04
CA LEU A 196 -1.80 -0.93 5.84
C LEU A 196 -1.60 -0.72 7.36
N ASP A 197 -0.36 -0.56 7.82
CA ASP A 197 -0.08 -0.31 9.25
C ASP A 197 -0.61 1.06 9.67
N MET A 198 -0.69 2.01 8.73
CA MET A 198 -1.29 3.32 8.98
C MET A 198 -2.80 3.20 9.22
N VAL A 199 -3.48 2.23 8.60
CA VAL A 199 -4.90 1.93 8.88
C VAL A 199 -5.07 1.48 10.33
N LYS A 200 -4.14 0.66 10.85
CA LYS A 200 -4.14 0.20 12.25
C LYS A 200 -3.95 1.31 13.27
N LEU A 201 -3.29 2.41 12.89
CA LEU A 201 -3.17 3.59 13.73
C LEU A 201 -4.46 4.41 13.83
N GLN A 202 -5.41 4.21 12.91
CA GLN A 202 -6.67 4.94 12.93
C GLN A 202 -7.61 4.43 14.03
N GLU A 203 -8.49 5.29 14.52
CA GLU A 203 -9.51 4.91 15.51
C GLU A 203 -10.49 3.89 14.93
N ASN A 204 -10.91 4.13 13.69
CA ASN A 204 -11.84 3.29 12.96
C ASN A 204 -11.63 3.49 11.44
N CYS A 205 -12.11 2.53 10.65
CA CYS A 205 -11.95 2.52 9.21
C CYS A 205 -13.20 1.92 8.55
N LEU A 206 -13.79 2.67 7.61
CA LEU A 206 -14.88 2.15 6.79
C LEU A 206 -14.32 1.21 5.72
N ALA A 207 -14.71 -0.06 5.76
CA ALA A 207 -14.53 -0.97 4.63
C ALA A 207 -15.61 -0.68 3.57
N TYR A 208 -15.22 -0.03 2.46
CA TYR A 208 -16.11 0.34 1.37
C TYR A 208 -15.99 -0.67 0.23
N GLU A 209 -16.91 -1.63 0.20
CA GLU A 209 -16.93 -2.66 -0.84
C GLU A 209 -17.33 -2.09 -2.21
N VAL A 210 -16.55 -2.42 -3.23
CA VAL A 210 -16.78 -2.01 -4.62
C VAL A 210 -16.89 -3.21 -5.55
N ASP A 211 -17.53 -3.01 -6.70
CA ASP A 211 -17.55 -4.01 -7.77
C ASP A 211 -16.14 -4.18 -8.36
N ARG A 212 -15.53 -5.35 -8.11
CA ARG A 212 -14.22 -5.74 -8.62
C ARG A 212 -14.06 -5.48 -10.12
N SER A 213 -15.07 -5.84 -10.91
CA SER A 213 -15.02 -5.71 -12.36
C SER A 213 -15.00 -4.27 -12.85
N ARG A 214 -15.36 -3.32 -11.98
CA ARG A 214 -15.44 -1.88 -12.26
C ARG A 214 -14.27 -1.09 -11.68
N GLU A 215 -13.67 -1.56 -10.59
CA GLU A 215 -12.69 -0.76 -9.83
C GLU A 215 -11.37 -1.48 -9.54
N PHE A 216 -11.20 -2.76 -9.90
CA PHE A 216 -10.00 -3.53 -9.59
C PHE A 216 -9.43 -4.30 -10.79
N ALA A 217 -8.40 -3.73 -11.39
CA ALA A 217 -7.62 -4.32 -12.47
C ALA A 217 -6.11 -4.04 -12.26
N PRO A 218 -5.47 -4.71 -11.28
CA PRO A 218 -4.05 -4.50 -11.01
C PRO A 218 -3.17 -5.12 -12.10
N ILE A 219 -1.99 -4.53 -12.30
CA ILE A 219 -0.93 -5.07 -13.18
C ILE A 219 0.26 -5.46 -12.30
N LYS A 220 0.36 -6.75 -11.99
CA LYS A 220 1.41 -7.35 -11.15
C LYS A 220 2.32 -8.31 -11.93
N ASN A 221 1.79 -8.93 -12.99
CA ASN A 221 2.44 -9.99 -13.73
C ASN A 221 2.64 -9.61 -15.20
N LYS A 222 3.66 -10.20 -15.83
CA LYS A 222 3.92 -10.01 -17.27
C LYS A 222 2.80 -10.59 -18.13
N THR A 223 2.21 -11.72 -17.72
CA THR A 223 1.18 -12.47 -18.43
C THR A 223 0.27 -13.19 -17.42
N GLY A 224 -0.94 -13.57 -17.84
CA GLY A 224 -1.89 -14.30 -16.98
C GLY A 224 -2.71 -13.38 -16.08
N VAL A 225 -3.10 -13.88 -14.90
CA VAL A 225 -3.85 -13.10 -13.90
C VAL A 225 -3.08 -11.83 -13.54
N ASP A 226 -3.79 -10.71 -13.39
CA ASP A 226 -3.23 -9.39 -13.06
C ASP A 226 -2.10 -8.96 -14.01
N SER A 227 -2.30 -9.14 -15.31
CA SER A 227 -1.39 -8.69 -16.36
C SER A 227 -1.96 -7.54 -17.18
N VAL A 228 -1.14 -6.97 -18.05
CA VAL A 228 -1.56 -5.91 -18.98
C VAL A 228 -2.75 -6.38 -19.85
N ASP A 229 -2.78 -7.64 -20.26
CA ASP A 229 -3.85 -8.17 -21.11
C ASP A 229 -5.19 -8.26 -20.37
N THR A 230 -5.18 -8.77 -19.13
CA THR A 230 -6.40 -8.83 -18.29
C THR A 230 -6.89 -7.43 -17.93
N ALA A 231 -5.97 -6.51 -17.62
CA ALA A 231 -6.28 -5.12 -17.34
C ALA A 231 -6.92 -4.40 -18.53
N ARG A 232 -6.39 -4.60 -19.75
CA ARG A 232 -6.97 -4.06 -20.99
C ARG A 232 -8.36 -4.63 -21.29
N ALA A 233 -8.57 -5.92 -21.04
CA ALA A 233 -9.89 -6.53 -21.21
C ALA A 233 -10.93 -5.89 -20.29
N LEU A 234 -10.57 -5.69 -19.01
CA LEU A 234 -11.41 -5.01 -18.02
C LEU A 234 -11.64 -3.53 -18.37
N LEU A 235 -10.64 -2.81 -18.88
CA LEU A 235 -10.83 -1.44 -19.37
C LEU A 235 -11.86 -1.38 -20.52
N ARG A 236 -11.77 -2.29 -21.48
CA ARG A 236 -12.73 -2.38 -22.60
C ARG A 236 -14.15 -2.71 -22.13
N SER A 237 -14.31 -3.64 -21.18
CA SER A 237 -15.63 -3.95 -20.62
C SER A 237 -16.24 -2.79 -19.83
N ASN A 238 -15.40 -1.85 -19.40
CA ASN A 238 -15.79 -0.58 -18.78
C ASN A 238 -15.92 0.59 -19.78
N GLY A 239 -15.89 0.32 -21.09
CA GLY A 239 -16.13 1.31 -22.13
C GLY A 239 -14.93 2.21 -22.43
N VAL A 240 -13.74 1.89 -21.93
CA VAL A 240 -12.52 2.65 -22.24
C VAL A 240 -11.98 2.27 -23.62
N ILE A 241 -11.75 3.29 -24.45
CA ILE A 241 -11.08 3.16 -25.76
C ILE A 241 -9.58 3.26 -25.52
N LEU A 242 -8.84 2.21 -25.91
CA LEU A 242 -7.39 2.08 -25.72
C LEU A 242 -6.59 2.51 -26.94
#